data_AF-T0RYG5-F1
#
_entry.id   AF-T0RYG5-F1
#
_cell.length_a   1.000
_cell.length_b   1.000
_cell.length_c   1.000
_cell.angle_alpha   90.00
_cell.angle_beta   90.00
_cell.angle_gamma   90.00
#
_symmetry.space_group_name_H-M   'P 1'
#
loop_
_entity.id
_entity.type
_entity.pdbx_description
1 polymer ?
#
loop_
_entity_poly.entity_id
_entity_poly.type
_entity_poly.pdbx_seq_one_letter_code
_entity_poly.pdbx_strand_id
1 'polypeptide(L)'
;MDAAVAAVVLTLYMPPTLALWWARRCARVLQPRMRLVFPALCAWLCSLVGPATAWTPEVPCSISLLWFGLGIAGSTAYVTAAIVLVLRYRVTEMLFNAMSLQSAVLDSLRWLRFGLHPPVHISACLLTTLVSLGCVIGLLDAPSSAVLEATTCLSPSTQLYMGVALALLGAVGAYVSVMLYAVDDVYGLQWAYQRTLQVSVVVLLGVGGGRYVESHFQGSMLNDYGVGTLLCVLLPHTLFLINVVPPLYQLGMRHRIVEPNAVAPDDIALFQRFLRRPDTYLVFLQYCRLALRLEELLSWKAIERGTNKPWTLRSGWKLYTRCMDPSAPLLTHAGRRWRPYYMAKLKTSRLRIQPDDAPLPRGFFEPLMTDLVLDLYLDVLPWFERHSLGLAWHEFRFYNVHTTQRTQSGARVSGSRRSSFVISSPLEPIPVSRNEDDVAT
;
A
#
# COMPACT_ATOMS: atom_id res chain seq x y z
N MET A 1 28.63 12.22 -26.56
CA MET A 1 27.35 12.55 -25.89
C MET A 1 27.58 12.24 -24.43
N ASP A 2 27.74 13.27 -23.61
CA ASP A 2 28.26 13.09 -22.25
C ASP A 2 27.28 12.26 -21.42
N ALA A 3 27.77 11.29 -20.64
CA ALA A 3 26.94 10.37 -19.86
C ALA A 3 25.93 11.11 -18.94
N ALA A 4 26.28 12.33 -18.50
CA ALA A 4 25.40 13.22 -17.76
C ALA A 4 24.20 13.72 -18.59
N VAL A 5 24.38 14.02 -19.88
CA VAL A 5 23.28 14.40 -20.79
C VAL A 5 22.33 13.23 -21.01
N ALA A 6 22.88 12.05 -21.27
CA ALA A 6 22.07 10.84 -21.39
C ALA A 6 21.26 10.58 -20.11
N ALA A 7 21.88 10.71 -18.93
CA ALA A 7 21.21 10.57 -17.64
C ALA A 7 20.06 11.57 -17.46
N VAL A 8 20.28 12.86 -17.72
CA VAL A 8 19.22 13.88 -17.57
C VAL A 8 18.06 13.60 -18.54
N VAL A 9 18.35 13.30 -19.80
CA VAL A 9 17.32 12.98 -20.80
C VAL A 9 16.49 11.76 -20.37
N LEU A 10 17.14 10.72 -19.83
CA LEU A 10 16.45 9.54 -19.32
C LEU A 10 15.51 9.90 -18.15
N THR A 11 15.86 10.84 -17.28
CA THR A 11 15.02 11.21 -16.12
C THR A 11 13.78 12.03 -16.46
N LEU A 12 13.65 12.56 -17.69
CA LEU A 12 12.55 13.44 -18.09
C LEU A 12 11.14 12.81 -18.01
N TYR A 13 11.02 11.48 -18.03
CA TYR A 13 9.71 10.82 -17.86
C TYR A 13 9.23 10.77 -16.40
N MET A 14 10.12 10.95 -15.42
CA MET A 14 9.77 10.87 -14.00
C MET A 14 8.78 11.96 -13.54
N PRO A 15 8.97 13.26 -13.85
CA PRO A 15 8.01 14.29 -13.47
C PRO A 15 6.60 14.11 -14.07
N PRO A 16 6.40 13.81 -15.38
CA PRO A 16 5.06 13.60 -15.92
C PRO A 16 4.40 12.35 -15.35
N THR A 17 5.15 11.27 -15.07
CA THR A 17 4.59 10.08 -14.42
C THR A 17 4.17 10.34 -12.98
N LEU A 18 4.96 11.07 -12.20
CA LEU A 18 4.58 11.53 -10.85
C LEU A 18 3.36 12.46 -10.89
N ALA A 19 3.29 13.39 -11.83
CA ALA A 19 2.17 14.31 -11.97
C ALA A 19 0.87 13.57 -12.31
N LEU A 20 0.91 12.63 -13.25
CA LEU A 20 -0.23 11.77 -13.59
C LEU A 20 -0.68 10.93 -12.39
N TRP A 21 0.27 10.39 -11.65
CA TRP A 21 -0.01 9.60 -10.46
C TRP A 21 -0.65 10.43 -9.35
N TRP A 22 -0.16 11.65 -9.13
CA TRP A 22 -0.75 12.59 -8.18
C TRP A 22 -2.15 13.04 -8.60
N ALA A 23 -2.35 13.35 -9.88
CA ALA A 23 -3.66 13.70 -10.43
C ALA A 23 -4.69 12.58 -10.23
N ARG A 24 -4.24 11.31 -10.30
CA ARG A 24 -5.08 10.13 -10.11
C ARG A 24 -5.02 9.54 -8.69
N ARG A 25 -4.51 10.27 -7.68
CA ARG A 25 -4.33 9.78 -6.30
C ARG A 25 -5.59 9.20 -5.64
N CYS A 26 -6.77 9.63 -6.08
CA CYS A 26 -8.05 9.13 -5.58
C CYS A 26 -8.42 7.75 -6.16
N ALA A 27 -7.72 7.28 -7.20
CA ALA A 27 -7.93 5.95 -7.75
C ALA A 27 -7.57 4.88 -6.72
N ARG A 28 -8.51 3.97 -6.43
CA ARG A 28 -8.35 2.90 -5.44
C ARG A 28 -7.13 1.99 -5.71
N VAL A 29 -6.74 1.84 -6.99
CA VAL A 29 -5.53 1.10 -7.40
C VAL A 29 -4.24 1.71 -6.81
N LEU A 30 -4.21 3.03 -6.63
CA LEU A 30 -3.02 3.77 -6.19
C LEU A 30 -2.97 3.99 -4.68
N GLN A 31 -4.11 3.92 -3.99
CA GLN A 31 -4.20 4.07 -2.53
C GLN A 31 -3.18 3.24 -1.73
N PRO A 32 -2.99 1.93 -1.97
CA PRO A 32 -2.01 1.14 -1.21
C PRO A 32 -0.57 1.62 -1.45
N ARG A 33 -0.31 2.32 -2.56
CA ARG A 33 1.00 2.83 -2.99
C ARG A 33 1.22 4.30 -2.64
N MET A 34 0.29 4.99 -1.99
CA MET A 34 0.42 6.42 -1.65
C MET A 34 1.64 6.75 -0.77
N ARG A 35 2.22 5.78 -0.08
CA ARG A 35 3.47 5.96 0.69
C ARG A 35 4.70 6.13 -0.20
N LEU A 36 4.58 5.85 -1.50
CA LEU A 36 5.66 5.96 -2.47
C LEU A 36 5.81 7.36 -3.09
N VAL A 37 4.88 8.31 -2.84
CA VAL A 37 4.97 9.68 -3.39
C VAL A 37 6.31 10.31 -3.01
N PHE A 38 6.59 10.31 -1.71
CA PHE A 38 7.73 10.98 -1.13
C PHE A 38 9.07 10.35 -1.57
N PRO A 39 9.29 9.03 -1.45
CA PRO A 39 10.54 8.43 -1.93
C PRO A 39 10.72 8.58 -3.44
N ALA A 40 9.65 8.56 -4.23
CA ALA A 40 9.74 8.81 -5.67
C ALA A 40 10.10 10.28 -6.00
N LEU A 41 9.55 11.24 -5.25
CA LEU A 41 9.93 12.66 -5.37
C LEU A 41 11.40 12.86 -5.03
N CYS A 42 11.88 12.30 -3.91
CA CYS A 42 13.28 12.36 -3.51
C CYS A 42 14.19 11.70 -4.55
N ALA A 43 13.80 10.53 -5.09
CA ALA A 43 14.56 9.84 -6.11
C ALA A 43 14.66 10.64 -7.43
N TRP A 44 13.56 11.27 -7.86
CA TRP A 44 13.56 12.15 -9.02
C TRP A 44 14.50 13.34 -8.82
N LEU A 45 14.38 14.06 -7.70
CA LEU A 45 15.26 15.20 -7.42
C LEU A 45 16.74 14.75 -7.32
N CYS A 46 17.01 13.62 -6.67
CA CYS A 46 18.35 13.04 -6.58
C CYS A 46 18.92 12.70 -7.98
N SER A 47 18.08 12.17 -8.88
CA SER A 47 18.47 11.84 -10.26
C SER A 47 18.76 13.05 -11.15
N LEU A 48 18.26 14.23 -10.79
CA LEU A 48 18.57 15.49 -11.48
C LEU A 48 19.83 16.14 -10.92
N VAL A 49 19.98 16.16 -9.59
CA VAL A 49 21.09 16.86 -8.93
C VAL A 49 22.43 16.18 -9.25
N GLY A 50 22.50 14.84 -9.23
CA GLY A 50 23.76 14.12 -9.46
C GLY A 50 24.41 14.37 -10.84
N PRO A 51 23.68 14.23 -11.95
CA PRO A 51 24.22 14.58 -13.27
C PRO A 51 24.51 16.07 -13.43
N ALA A 52 23.72 16.96 -12.80
CA ALA A 52 23.96 18.40 -12.86
C ALA A 52 25.30 18.80 -12.23
N THR A 53 25.75 18.11 -11.16
CA THR A 53 27.08 18.36 -10.58
C THR A 53 28.23 17.94 -11.49
N ALA A 54 27.98 17.12 -12.52
CA ALA A 54 29.00 16.72 -13.49
C ALA A 54 29.16 17.74 -14.64
N TRP A 55 28.22 18.67 -14.83
CA TRP A 55 28.26 19.67 -15.90
C TRP A 55 28.99 20.95 -15.52
N THR A 56 28.96 21.32 -14.24
CA THR A 56 29.61 22.53 -13.73
C THR A 56 30.80 22.11 -12.86
N PRO A 57 32.05 22.48 -13.19
CA PRO A 57 33.22 22.15 -12.37
C PRO A 57 33.19 22.86 -10.99
N GLU A 58 32.49 23.99 -10.91
CA GLU A 58 32.31 24.80 -9.71
C GLU A 58 30.92 24.56 -9.09
N VAL A 59 30.78 23.47 -8.33
CA VAL A 59 29.52 23.17 -7.62
C VAL A 59 29.67 23.59 -6.16
N PRO A 60 28.80 24.45 -5.62
CA PRO A 60 28.80 24.71 -4.19
C PRO A 60 28.55 23.42 -3.42
N CYS A 61 29.30 23.22 -2.33
CA CYS A 61 29.21 22.07 -1.42
C CYS A 61 27.76 21.73 -1.00
N SER A 62 26.91 22.74 -0.88
CA SER A 62 25.50 22.61 -0.55
C SER A 62 24.71 21.71 -1.51
N ILE A 63 25.08 21.63 -2.80
CA ILE A 63 24.39 20.80 -3.79
C ILE A 63 24.76 19.31 -3.60
N SER A 64 26.01 18.99 -3.28
CA SER A 64 26.42 17.62 -2.93
C SER A 64 25.76 17.12 -1.64
N LEU A 65 25.62 18.02 -0.65
CA LEU A 65 24.86 17.73 0.57
C LEU A 65 23.38 17.50 0.29
N LEU A 66 22.78 18.31 -0.59
CA LEU A 66 21.39 18.15 -1.02
C LEU A 66 21.18 16.80 -1.72
N TRP A 67 22.07 16.41 -2.63
CA TRP A 67 22.03 15.12 -3.29
C TRP A 67 22.04 13.95 -2.30
N PHE A 68 23.00 13.97 -1.36
CA PHE A 68 23.10 12.94 -0.33
C PHE A 68 21.88 12.90 0.60
N GLY A 69 21.42 14.06 1.05
CA GLY A 69 20.24 14.20 1.91
C GLY A 69 18.97 13.66 1.24
N LEU A 70 18.76 14.00 -0.04
CA LEU A 70 17.64 13.46 -0.84
C LEU A 70 17.76 11.95 -1.04
N GLY A 71 18.96 11.44 -1.31
CA GLY A 71 19.22 10.01 -1.45
C GLY A 71 18.89 9.22 -0.17
N ILE A 72 19.34 9.70 1.00
CA ILE A 72 19.02 9.09 2.30
C ILE A 72 17.54 9.21 2.63
N ALA A 73 16.95 10.40 2.49
CA ALA A 73 15.53 10.61 2.78
C ALA A 73 14.64 9.70 1.93
N GLY A 74 14.91 9.62 0.62
CA GLY A 74 14.15 8.76 -0.29
C GLY A 74 14.32 7.28 0.03
N SER A 75 15.55 6.84 0.28
CA SER A 75 15.85 5.43 0.54
C SER A 75 15.31 4.97 1.90
N THR A 76 15.45 5.78 2.95
CA THR A 76 14.89 5.49 4.29
C THR A 76 13.37 5.48 4.28
N ALA A 77 12.72 6.42 3.57
CA ALA A 77 11.28 6.41 3.39
C ALA A 77 10.80 5.16 2.64
N TYR A 78 11.53 4.72 1.61
CA TYR A 78 11.22 3.51 0.85
C TYR A 78 11.33 2.25 1.71
N VAL A 79 12.44 2.09 2.44
CA VAL A 79 12.65 0.98 3.37
C VAL A 79 11.56 0.97 4.47
N THR A 80 11.21 2.14 5.00
CA THR A 80 10.13 2.26 5.99
C THR A 80 8.78 1.84 5.41
N ALA A 81 8.48 2.18 4.16
CA ALA A 81 7.26 1.74 3.47
C ALA A 81 7.23 0.20 3.30
N ALA A 82 8.37 -0.43 3.00
CA ALA A 82 8.50 -1.88 2.93
C ALA A 82 8.33 -2.55 4.32
N ILE A 83 8.94 -2.00 5.37
CA ILE A 83 8.77 -2.47 6.77
C ILE A 83 7.29 -2.43 7.17
N VAL A 84 6.57 -1.38 6.81
CA VAL A 84 5.13 -1.26 7.10
C VAL A 84 4.34 -2.39 6.46
N LEU A 85 4.67 -2.79 5.23
CA LEU A 85 3.99 -3.90 4.57
C LEU A 85 4.19 -5.19 5.36
N VAL A 86 5.43 -5.48 5.78
CA VAL A 86 5.76 -6.64 6.62
C VAL A 86 5.00 -6.58 7.95
N LEU A 87 4.97 -5.42 8.62
CA LEU A 87 4.23 -5.25 9.88
C LEU A 87 2.73 -5.47 9.70
N ARG A 88 2.13 -4.96 8.62
CA ARG A 88 0.70 -5.19 8.30
C ARG A 88 0.41 -6.67 8.08
N TYR A 89 1.28 -7.36 7.35
CA TYR A 89 1.18 -8.80 7.16
C TYR A 89 1.23 -9.54 8.50
N ARG A 90 2.22 -9.24 9.35
CA ARG A 90 2.33 -9.86 10.69
C ARG A 90 1.09 -9.62 11.56
N VAL A 91 0.56 -8.39 11.58
CA VAL A 91 -0.69 -8.08 12.29
C VAL A 91 -1.85 -8.90 11.73
N THR A 92 -1.96 -8.99 10.41
CA THR A 92 -3.04 -9.74 9.74
C THR A 92 -2.97 -11.24 10.05
N GLU A 93 -1.79 -11.83 9.98
CA GLU A 93 -1.56 -13.24 10.33
C GLU A 93 -1.84 -13.52 11.81
N MET A 94 -1.42 -12.64 12.72
CA MET A 94 -1.74 -12.77 14.14
C MET A 94 -3.25 -12.70 14.38
N LEU A 95 -3.96 -11.79 13.71
CA LEU A 95 -5.41 -11.66 13.84
C LEU A 95 -6.16 -12.85 13.22
N PHE A 96 -5.65 -13.42 12.13
CA PHE A 96 -6.23 -14.59 11.49
C PHE A 96 -6.08 -15.85 12.36
N ASN A 97 -4.90 -16.05 12.94
CA ASN A 97 -4.60 -17.25 13.74
C ASN A 97 -5.08 -17.16 15.20
N ALA A 98 -5.28 -15.95 15.74
CA ALA A 98 -5.76 -15.76 17.11
C ALA A 98 -7.27 -16.05 17.23
N MET A 99 -7.64 -17.32 17.30
CA MET A 99 -9.01 -17.74 17.65
C MET A 99 -9.41 -17.32 19.08
N SER A 100 -8.45 -17.10 19.98
CA SER A 100 -8.66 -16.41 21.25
C SER A 100 -7.55 -15.37 21.48
N LEU A 101 -7.95 -14.11 21.72
CA LEU A 101 -7.04 -13.00 22.01
C LEU A 101 -6.48 -13.18 23.45
N GLN A 102 -5.45 -14.00 23.59
CA GLN A 102 -4.66 -14.10 24.83
C GLN A 102 -3.94 -12.76 25.09
N SER A 103 -3.65 -12.46 26.36
CA SER A 103 -3.02 -11.20 26.79
C SER A 103 -1.66 -10.96 26.11
N ALA A 104 -0.82 -11.99 25.98
CA ALA A 104 0.49 -11.88 25.32
C ALA A 104 0.40 -11.49 23.83
N VAL A 105 -0.64 -11.97 23.13
CA VAL A 105 -0.91 -11.62 21.73
C VAL A 105 -1.37 -10.17 21.62
N LEU A 106 -2.18 -9.70 22.58
CA LEU A 106 -2.63 -8.31 22.63
C LEU A 106 -1.47 -7.33 22.81
N ASP A 107 -0.50 -7.65 23.67
CA ASP A 107 0.67 -6.78 23.88
C ASP A 107 1.59 -6.76 22.65
N SER A 108 1.79 -7.91 22.01
CA SER A 108 2.53 -7.99 20.74
C SER A 108 1.85 -7.17 19.63
N LEU A 109 0.51 -7.27 19.52
CA LEU A 109 -0.28 -6.48 18.57
C LEU A 109 -0.18 -4.98 18.84
N ARG A 110 -0.15 -4.54 20.10
CA ARG A 110 0.02 -3.13 20.46
C ARG A 110 1.35 -2.58 19.96
N TRP A 111 2.45 -3.33 20.15
CA TRP A 111 3.77 -2.93 19.65
C TRP A 111 3.83 -2.88 18.13
N LEU A 112 3.30 -3.88 17.44
CA LEU A 112 3.26 -3.88 15.97
C LEU A 112 2.43 -2.71 15.44
N ARG A 113 1.31 -2.38 16.10
CA ARG A 113 0.44 -1.27 15.73
C ARG A 113 1.07 0.08 16.01
N PHE A 114 1.81 0.23 17.12
CA PHE A 114 2.67 1.39 17.35
C PHE A 114 3.60 1.60 16.15
N GLY A 115 4.25 0.52 15.68
CA GLY A 115 5.06 0.51 14.47
C GLY A 115 4.31 0.73 13.16
N LEU A 116 2.97 0.82 13.14
CA LEU A 116 2.17 1.15 11.95
C LEU A 116 1.69 2.61 11.94
N HIS A 117 1.89 3.35 13.04
CA HIS A 117 1.45 4.74 13.13
C HIS A 117 2.26 5.65 12.19
N PRO A 118 1.59 6.44 11.32
CA PRO A 118 2.25 7.40 10.44
C PRO A 118 3.28 8.33 11.12
N PRO A 119 3.02 8.91 12.31
CA PRO A 119 4.00 9.79 12.95
C PRO A 119 5.31 9.07 13.32
N VAL A 120 5.26 7.76 13.61
CA VAL A 120 6.48 6.97 13.92
C VAL A 120 7.34 6.79 12.68
N HIS A 121 6.72 6.61 11.51
CA HIS A 121 7.45 6.50 10.24
C HIS A 121 8.06 7.83 9.83
N ILE A 122 7.29 8.91 9.98
CA ILE A 122 7.75 10.27 9.67
C ILE A 122 8.90 10.65 10.62
N SER A 123 8.77 10.41 11.93
CA SER A 123 9.82 10.72 12.89
C SER A 123 11.07 9.88 12.66
N ALA A 124 10.95 8.59 12.36
CA ALA A 124 12.09 7.73 12.04
C ALA A 124 12.81 8.23 10.78
N CYS A 125 12.09 8.52 9.70
CA CYS A 125 12.65 9.03 8.46
C CYS A 125 13.36 10.38 8.67
N LEU A 126 12.73 11.31 9.40
CA LEU A 126 13.30 12.61 9.70
C LEU A 126 14.55 12.49 10.58
N LEU A 127 14.50 11.68 11.64
CA LEU A 127 15.62 11.48 12.55
C LEU A 127 16.82 10.88 11.81
N THR A 128 16.62 9.82 11.02
CA THR A 128 17.70 9.22 10.24
C THR A 128 18.29 10.22 9.25
N THR A 129 17.46 10.98 8.54
CA THR A 129 17.94 11.98 7.57
C THR A 129 18.72 13.11 8.25
N LEU A 130 18.21 13.64 9.37
CA LEU A 130 18.84 14.73 10.12
C LEU A 130 20.15 14.30 10.76
N VAL A 131 20.22 13.10 11.34
CA VAL A 131 21.45 12.55 11.92
C VAL A 131 22.49 12.34 10.82
N SER A 132 22.11 11.71 9.70
CA SER A 132 23.05 11.49 8.60
C SER A 132 23.55 12.79 7.97
N LEU A 133 22.67 13.77 7.77
CA LEU A 133 23.05 15.08 7.24
C LEU A 133 23.91 15.86 8.24
N GLY A 134 23.56 15.85 9.52
CA GLY A 134 24.31 16.52 10.59
C GLY A 134 25.72 15.96 10.74
N CYS A 135 25.88 14.64 10.67
CA CYS A 135 27.20 14.00 10.68
C CYS A 135 28.03 14.40 9.46
N VAL A 136 27.44 14.44 8.26
CA VAL A 136 28.16 14.89 7.06
C VAL A 136 28.56 16.36 7.17
N ILE A 137 27.67 17.24 7.64
CA ILE A 137 27.98 18.67 7.82
C ILE A 137 29.12 18.86 8.83
N GLY A 138 29.13 18.09 9.92
CA GLY A 138 30.18 18.17 10.94
C GLY A 138 31.56 17.66 10.49
N LEU A 139 31.63 16.93 9.36
CA LEU A 139 32.87 16.37 8.81
C LEU A 139 33.39 17.15 7.58
N LEU A 140 32.72 18.26 7.21
CA LEU A 140 33.17 19.13 6.12
C LEU A 140 34.40 19.94 6.55
N ASP A 141 35.43 19.93 5.72
CA ASP A 141 36.67 20.70 5.95
C ASP A 141 36.55 22.18 5.50
N ALA A 142 35.49 22.55 4.79
CA ALA A 142 35.25 23.90 4.26
C ALA A 142 33.86 24.44 4.66
N PRO A 143 33.69 25.77 4.81
CA PRO A 143 32.38 26.36 5.05
C PRO A 143 31.44 26.06 3.87
N SER A 144 30.18 25.72 4.15
CA SER A 144 29.19 25.23 3.17
C SER A 144 28.87 26.21 2.02
N SER A 145 29.31 27.47 2.13
CA SER A 145 29.19 28.52 1.12
C SER A 145 30.42 28.69 0.22
N ALA A 146 31.52 27.96 0.47
CA ALA A 146 32.71 28.06 -0.36
C ALA A 146 32.49 27.35 -1.71
N VAL A 147 32.79 28.05 -2.80
CA VAL A 147 32.82 27.49 -4.15
C VAL A 147 34.17 26.78 -4.30
N LEU A 148 34.16 25.45 -4.26
CA LEU A 148 35.34 24.60 -4.45
C LEU A 148 35.05 23.61 -5.58
N GLU A 149 36.10 23.04 -6.18
CA GLU A 149 35.95 21.87 -7.06
C GLU A 149 35.20 20.76 -6.31
N ALA A 150 34.20 20.13 -6.95
CA ALA A 150 33.30 19.17 -6.31
C ALA A 150 34.02 18.02 -5.57
N THR A 151 35.24 17.67 -5.98
CA THR A 151 36.11 16.65 -5.39
C THR A 151 36.83 17.10 -4.12
N THR A 152 37.08 18.41 -3.96
CA THR A 152 37.80 18.99 -2.81
C THR A 152 36.88 19.35 -1.64
N CYS A 153 35.57 19.39 -1.88
CA CYS A 153 34.57 19.68 -0.86
C CYS A 153 34.38 18.53 0.16
N LEU A 154 34.48 17.28 -0.28
CA LEU A 154 34.22 16.11 0.55
C LEU A 154 35.53 15.54 1.10
N SER A 155 35.78 15.76 2.39
CA SER A 155 36.90 15.14 3.10
C SER A 155 36.86 13.61 2.97
N PRO A 156 38.01 12.91 2.97
CA PRO A 156 38.04 11.45 2.90
C PRO A 156 37.24 10.80 4.04
N SER A 157 37.22 11.43 5.21
CA SER A 157 36.39 11.05 6.35
C SER A 157 34.89 11.12 6.05
N THR A 158 34.45 12.19 5.36
CA THR A 158 33.05 12.35 4.92
C THR A 158 32.67 11.28 3.91
N GLN A 159 33.54 11.00 2.93
CA GLN A 159 33.29 9.96 1.92
C GLN A 159 33.15 8.57 2.55
N LEU A 160 34.01 8.25 3.52
CA LEU A 160 33.92 7.01 4.29
C LEU A 160 32.60 6.91 5.07
N TYR A 161 32.20 7.99 5.76
CA TYR A 161 30.91 8.03 6.47
C TYR A 161 29.72 7.80 5.53
N MET A 162 29.68 8.49 4.39
CA MET A 162 28.63 8.31 3.38
C MET A 162 28.57 6.84 2.90
N GLY A 163 29.73 6.23 2.65
CA GLY A 163 29.84 4.82 2.28
C GLY A 163 29.28 3.89 3.36
N VAL A 164 29.64 4.10 4.62
CA VAL A 164 29.13 3.31 5.76
C VAL A 164 27.61 3.49 5.92
N ALA A 165 27.10 4.72 5.82
CA ALA A 165 25.67 4.99 5.91
C ALA A 165 24.87 4.28 4.82
N LEU A 166 25.35 4.32 3.57
CA LEU A 166 24.74 3.60 2.44
C LEU A 166 24.84 2.08 2.60
N ALA A 167 25.96 1.56 3.10
CA ALA A 167 26.15 0.14 3.35
C ALA A 167 25.19 -0.38 4.44
N LEU A 168 25.02 0.37 5.54
CA LEU A 168 24.04 0.05 6.59
C LEU A 168 22.62 0.06 6.03
N LEU A 169 22.26 1.06 5.23
CA LEU A 169 20.94 1.13 4.60
C LEU A 169 20.71 -0.02 3.62
N GLY A 170 21.73 -0.41 2.85
CA GLY A 170 21.72 -1.58 2.00
C GLY A 170 21.54 -2.88 2.78
N ALA A 171 22.22 -3.03 3.93
CA ALA A 171 22.07 -4.19 4.81
C ALA A 171 20.65 -4.29 5.40
N VAL A 172 20.08 -3.18 5.86
CA VAL A 172 18.68 -3.12 6.31
C VAL A 172 17.73 -3.45 5.15
N GLY A 173 17.99 -2.90 3.95
CA GLY A 173 17.22 -3.21 2.75
C GLY A 173 17.25 -4.69 2.37
N ALA A 174 18.42 -5.33 2.44
CA ALA A 174 18.58 -6.76 2.20
C ALA A 174 17.80 -7.59 3.24
N TYR A 175 17.91 -7.24 4.52
CA TYR A 175 17.17 -7.90 5.59
C TYR A 175 15.64 -7.78 5.40
N VAL A 176 15.14 -6.59 5.06
CA VAL A 176 13.72 -6.36 4.77
C VAL A 176 13.29 -7.13 3.52
N SER A 177 14.14 -7.22 2.50
CA SER A 177 13.89 -8.04 1.30
C SER A 177 13.72 -9.52 1.64
N VAL A 178 14.51 -10.05 2.60
CA VAL A 178 14.33 -11.43 3.11
C VAL A 178 12.97 -11.58 3.80
N MET A 179 12.59 -10.61 4.65
CA MET A 179 11.30 -10.65 5.35
C MET A 179 10.10 -10.57 4.40
N LEU A 180 10.24 -9.90 3.26
CA LEU A 180 9.20 -9.80 2.24
C LEU A 180 8.91 -11.11 1.50
N TYR A 181 9.83 -12.10 1.50
CA TYR A 181 9.55 -13.43 0.91
C TYR A 181 8.42 -14.18 1.62
N ALA A 182 8.21 -13.91 2.91
CA ALA A 182 7.18 -14.57 3.70
C ALA A 182 5.81 -13.87 3.62
N VAL A 183 5.75 -12.70 2.99
CA VAL A 183 4.51 -11.94 2.79
C VAL A 183 3.80 -12.53 1.58
N ASP A 184 2.48 -12.64 1.67
CA ASP A 184 1.60 -12.93 0.53
C ASP A 184 0.63 -11.76 0.37
N ASP A 185 0.65 -11.09 -0.79
CA ASP A 185 -0.16 -9.90 -1.07
C ASP A 185 -0.85 -9.91 -2.45
N VAL A 186 -2.12 -9.50 -2.49
CA VAL A 186 -2.91 -9.46 -3.74
C VAL A 186 -2.43 -8.37 -4.71
N TYR A 187 -1.83 -7.30 -4.19
CA TYR A 187 -1.49 -6.11 -4.97
C TYR A 187 -0.08 -6.16 -5.59
N GLY A 188 0.67 -7.24 -5.34
CA GLY A 188 2.04 -7.42 -5.81
C GLY A 188 3.01 -6.35 -5.30
N LEU A 189 2.68 -5.67 -4.19
CA LEU A 189 3.60 -4.73 -3.54
C LEU A 189 4.81 -5.48 -2.98
N GLN A 190 4.65 -6.73 -2.52
CA GLN A 190 5.78 -7.49 -1.99
C GLN A 190 6.86 -7.68 -3.04
N TRP A 191 6.45 -8.07 -4.25
CA TRP A 191 7.35 -8.29 -5.37
C TRP A 191 8.02 -6.99 -5.81
N ALA A 192 7.25 -5.89 -5.87
CA ALA A 192 7.76 -4.58 -6.24
C ALA A 192 8.82 -4.06 -5.24
N TYR A 193 8.51 -4.12 -3.93
CA TYR A 193 9.47 -3.74 -2.88
C TYR A 193 10.71 -4.61 -2.88
N GLN A 194 10.51 -5.92 -2.94
CA GLN A 194 11.58 -6.90 -2.92
C GLN A 194 12.54 -6.71 -4.10
N ARG A 195 12.01 -6.60 -5.32
CA ARG A 195 12.84 -6.41 -6.53
C ARG A 195 13.60 -5.11 -6.48
N THR A 196 12.96 -4.02 -6.06
CA THR A 196 13.64 -2.73 -5.95
C THR A 196 14.75 -2.79 -4.91
N LEU A 197 14.52 -3.38 -3.74
CA LEU A 197 15.55 -3.54 -2.70
C LEU A 197 16.72 -4.42 -3.18
N GLN A 198 16.44 -5.54 -3.85
CA GLN A 198 17.47 -6.43 -4.39
C GLN A 198 18.34 -5.73 -5.44
N VAL A 199 17.70 -5.06 -6.39
CA VAL A 199 18.42 -4.29 -7.42
C VAL A 199 19.22 -3.17 -6.76
N SER A 200 18.66 -2.48 -5.77
CA SER A 200 19.39 -1.43 -5.05
C SER A 200 20.64 -1.94 -4.35
N VAL A 201 20.58 -3.10 -3.69
CA VAL A 201 21.76 -3.72 -3.06
C VAL A 201 22.81 -4.10 -4.12
N VAL A 202 22.40 -4.70 -5.24
CA VAL A 202 23.31 -5.06 -6.33
C VAL A 202 23.97 -3.82 -6.93
N VAL A 203 23.22 -2.74 -7.14
CA VAL A 203 23.77 -1.48 -7.67
C VAL A 203 24.73 -0.84 -6.67
N LEU A 204 24.41 -0.83 -5.38
CA LEU A 204 25.33 -0.33 -4.34
C LEU A 204 26.64 -1.12 -4.29
N LEU A 205 26.57 -2.45 -4.40
CA LEU A 205 27.75 -3.31 -4.50
C LEU A 205 28.54 -3.04 -5.78
N GLY A 206 27.86 -2.82 -6.91
CA GLY A 206 28.48 -2.45 -8.18
C GLY A 206 29.22 -1.11 -8.12
N VAL A 207 28.62 -0.09 -7.49
CA VAL A 207 29.25 1.21 -7.25
C VAL A 207 30.47 1.06 -6.34
N GLY A 208 30.33 0.35 -5.21
CA GLY A 208 31.44 0.12 -4.28
C GLY A 208 32.59 -0.67 -4.92
N GLY A 209 32.26 -1.74 -5.66
CA GLY A 209 33.21 -2.55 -6.40
C GLY A 209 33.90 -1.78 -7.52
N GLY A 210 33.16 -0.95 -8.27
CA GLY A 210 33.73 -0.08 -9.29
C GLY A 210 34.76 0.89 -8.73
N ARG A 211 34.45 1.54 -7.60
CA ARG A 211 35.39 2.42 -6.88
C ARG A 211 36.62 1.67 -6.34
N TYR A 212 36.40 0.47 -5.81
CA TYR A 212 37.50 -0.39 -5.37
C TYR A 212 38.44 -0.74 -6.54
N VAL A 213 37.89 -1.13 -7.70
CA VAL A 213 38.69 -1.45 -8.89
C VAL A 213 39.45 -0.23 -9.41
N GLU A 214 38.80 0.94 -9.49
CA GLU A 214 39.46 2.20 -9.87
C GLU A 214 40.65 2.51 -8.97
N SER A 215 40.47 2.43 -7.65
CA SER A 215 41.53 2.73 -6.67
C SER A 215 42.69 1.74 -6.68
N HIS A 216 42.42 0.44 -6.92
CA HIS A 216 43.45 -0.59 -6.83
C HIS A 216 44.19 -0.84 -8.15
N PHE A 217 43.51 -0.69 -9.29
CA PHE A 217 44.07 -1.01 -10.62
C PHE A 217 44.40 0.22 -11.46
N GLN A 218 44.25 1.44 -10.94
CA GLN A 218 44.51 2.71 -11.64
C GLN A 218 43.78 2.83 -13.00
N GLY A 219 42.68 2.09 -13.19
CA GLY A 219 41.95 2.08 -14.44
C GLY A 219 41.07 3.32 -14.58
N SER A 220 41.46 4.28 -15.41
CA SER A 220 40.65 5.47 -15.73
C SER A 220 39.39 5.16 -16.52
N MET A 221 39.35 3.99 -17.18
CA MET A 221 38.30 3.57 -18.11
C MET A 221 36.88 3.74 -17.54
N LEU A 222 36.60 3.35 -16.29
CA LEU A 222 35.25 3.49 -15.72
C LEU A 222 34.82 4.95 -15.54
N ASN A 223 35.76 5.83 -15.24
CA ASN A 223 35.53 7.26 -15.11
C ASN A 223 35.36 7.90 -16.50
N ASP A 224 36.17 7.49 -17.47
CA ASP A 224 36.14 7.98 -18.85
C ASP A 224 34.79 7.69 -19.55
N TYR A 225 34.15 6.56 -19.21
CA TYR A 225 32.80 6.22 -19.70
C TYR A 225 31.65 6.72 -18.80
N GLY A 226 31.93 7.42 -17.70
CA GLY A 226 30.92 7.98 -16.81
C GLY A 226 30.04 6.91 -16.12
N VAL A 227 30.58 5.70 -15.91
CA VAL A 227 29.83 4.55 -15.38
C VAL A 227 29.27 4.84 -13.99
N GLY A 228 30.02 5.55 -13.15
CA GLY A 228 29.57 5.95 -11.82
C GLY A 228 28.30 6.82 -11.86
N THR A 229 28.23 7.79 -12.77
CA THR A 229 27.07 8.67 -12.95
C THR A 229 25.84 7.88 -13.43
N LEU A 230 26.03 6.94 -14.37
CA LEU A 230 24.96 6.08 -14.86
C LEU A 230 24.42 5.14 -13.77
N LEU A 231 25.31 4.55 -12.95
CA LEU A 231 24.92 3.70 -11.83
C LEU A 231 24.15 4.47 -10.74
N CYS A 232 24.55 5.71 -10.45
CA CYS A 232 23.84 6.58 -9.50
C CYS A 232 22.41 6.89 -9.95
N VAL A 233 22.18 7.02 -11.27
CA VAL A 233 20.87 7.31 -11.85
C VAL A 233 20.01 6.04 -11.93
N LEU A 234 20.62 4.86 -12.09
CA LEU A 234 19.92 3.58 -12.18
C LEU A 234 19.00 3.31 -10.98
N LEU A 235 19.41 3.69 -9.76
CA LEU A 235 18.62 3.51 -8.53
C LEU A 235 17.25 4.21 -8.61
N PRO A 236 17.16 5.54 -8.82
CA PRO A 236 15.91 6.23 -9.10
C PRO A 236 15.06 5.58 -10.20
N HIS A 237 15.68 5.21 -11.32
CA HIS A 237 14.96 4.59 -12.43
C HIS A 237 14.30 3.27 -12.06
N THR A 238 15.01 2.41 -11.32
CA THR A 238 14.46 1.13 -10.86
C THR A 238 13.26 1.33 -9.95
N LEU A 239 13.30 2.31 -9.04
CA LEU A 239 12.15 2.66 -8.20
C LEU A 239 10.93 3.03 -9.05
N PHE A 240 11.10 3.89 -10.05
CA PHE A 240 10.00 4.34 -10.92
C PHE A 240 9.44 3.22 -11.80
N LEU A 241 10.31 2.49 -12.49
CA LEU A 241 9.92 1.45 -13.46
C LEU A 241 9.22 0.27 -12.78
N ILE A 242 9.56 -0.03 -11.52
CA ILE A 242 8.96 -1.13 -10.78
C ILE A 242 7.71 -0.68 -9.99
N ASN A 243 7.76 0.49 -9.33
CA ASN A 243 6.75 0.87 -8.35
C ASN A 243 5.70 1.85 -8.88
N VAL A 244 6.08 2.75 -9.80
CA VAL A 244 5.25 3.89 -10.24
C VAL A 244 4.62 3.64 -11.62
N VAL A 245 5.40 3.18 -12.60
CA VAL A 245 4.95 3.01 -13.98
C VAL A 245 3.91 1.87 -14.14
N PRO A 246 4.09 0.66 -13.58
CA PRO A 246 3.15 -0.44 -13.79
C PRO A 246 1.70 -0.14 -13.34
N PRO A 247 1.43 0.44 -12.16
CA PRO A 247 0.06 0.73 -11.76
C PRO A 247 -0.57 1.86 -12.61
N LEU A 248 0.23 2.81 -13.11
CA LEU A 248 -0.25 3.82 -14.07
C LEU A 248 -0.63 3.20 -15.41
N TYR A 249 0.19 2.27 -15.91
CA TYR A 249 -0.11 1.53 -17.14
C TYR A 249 -1.38 0.70 -16.99
N GLN A 250 -1.54 0.00 -15.85
CA GLN A 250 -2.76 -0.74 -15.55
C GLN A 250 -4.00 0.18 -15.50
N LEU A 251 -3.87 1.40 -14.96
CA LEU A 251 -4.95 2.39 -15.00
C LEU A 251 -5.26 2.88 -16.41
N GLY A 252 -4.24 3.08 -17.24
CA GLY A 252 -4.39 3.51 -18.64
C GLY A 252 -5.08 2.45 -19.49
N MET A 253 -4.65 1.20 -19.39
CA MET A 253 -5.20 0.07 -20.16
C MET A 253 -6.57 -0.41 -19.65
N ARG A 254 -6.88 -0.23 -18.36
CA ARG A 254 -8.12 -0.72 -17.75
C ARG A 254 -9.17 0.36 -17.50
N HIS A 255 -8.96 1.61 -17.94
CA HIS A 255 -10.01 2.65 -17.96
C HIS A 255 -10.98 2.47 -19.15
N ARG A 256 -11.60 1.28 -19.28
CA ARG A 256 -13.05 1.27 -19.50
C ARG A 256 -13.66 1.53 -18.13
N ILE A 257 -13.88 2.80 -17.85
CA ILE A 257 -14.47 3.29 -16.61
C ILE A 257 -15.88 2.68 -16.55
N VAL A 258 -16.03 1.62 -15.77
CA VAL A 258 -17.32 1.38 -15.11
C VAL A 258 -17.40 2.53 -14.11
N GLU A 259 -18.09 3.60 -14.51
CA GLU A 259 -18.51 4.61 -13.57
C GLU A 259 -19.20 3.89 -12.41
N PRO A 260 -19.01 4.32 -11.16
CA PRO A 260 -19.79 3.78 -10.08
C PRO A 260 -21.24 4.13 -10.37
N ASN A 261 -21.95 3.24 -11.06
CA ASN A 261 -23.40 3.23 -11.07
C ASN A 261 -23.80 3.43 -9.62
N ALA A 262 -24.63 4.45 -9.37
CA ALA A 262 -25.09 4.81 -8.04
C ALA A 262 -25.34 3.52 -7.26
N VAL A 263 -24.59 3.31 -6.17
CA VAL A 263 -24.58 2.04 -5.46
C VAL A 263 -26.02 1.73 -5.09
N ALA A 264 -26.60 0.73 -5.75
CA ALA A 264 -27.97 0.37 -5.50
C ALA A 264 -28.03 -0.14 -4.05
N PRO A 265 -28.93 0.38 -3.20
CA PRO A 265 -29.06 -0.12 -1.82
C PRO A 265 -29.32 -1.64 -1.78
N ASP A 266 -29.93 -2.18 -2.84
CA ASP A 266 -30.16 -3.61 -3.03
C ASP A 266 -28.86 -4.42 -3.20
N ASP A 267 -27.82 -3.87 -3.84
CA ASP A 267 -26.54 -4.56 -4.02
C ASP A 267 -25.76 -4.63 -2.70
N ILE A 268 -25.81 -3.59 -1.86
CA ILE A 268 -25.22 -3.62 -0.51
C ILE A 268 -25.95 -4.66 0.35
N ALA A 269 -27.28 -4.69 0.31
CA ALA A 269 -28.06 -5.67 1.06
C ALA A 269 -27.76 -7.11 0.60
N LEU A 270 -27.58 -7.31 -0.71
CA LEU A 270 -27.16 -8.59 -1.28
C LEU A 270 -25.75 -8.99 -0.80
N PHE A 271 -24.82 -8.04 -0.77
CA PHE A 271 -23.47 -8.27 -0.25
C PHE A 271 -23.48 -8.60 1.25
N GLN A 272 -24.31 -7.93 2.04
CA GLN A 272 -24.49 -8.32 3.45
C GLN A 272 -24.98 -9.78 3.55
N ARG A 273 -25.97 -10.20 2.75
CA ARG A 273 -26.44 -11.59 2.73
C ARG A 273 -25.34 -12.58 2.36
N PHE A 274 -24.46 -12.21 1.42
CA PHE A 274 -23.27 -12.98 1.07
C PHE A 274 -22.33 -13.14 2.27
N LEU A 275 -22.05 -12.08 3.03
CA LEU A 275 -21.18 -12.16 4.21
C LEU A 275 -21.79 -12.96 5.38
N ARG A 276 -23.12 -13.07 5.47
CA ARG A 276 -23.78 -13.84 6.54
C ARG A 276 -23.69 -15.35 6.33
N ARG A 277 -23.59 -15.82 5.08
CA ARG A 277 -23.44 -17.24 4.78
C ARG A 277 -22.04 -17.73 5.19
N PRO A 278 -21.93 -18.91 5.85
CA PRO A 278 -20.65 -19.37 6.41
C PRO A 278 -19.60 -19.66 5.32
N ASP A 279 -19.99 -20.32 4.23
CA ASP A 279 -19.06 -20.75 3.18
C ASP A 279 -18.46 -19.55 2.44
N THR A 280 -19.32 -18.62 2.03
CA THR A 280 -18.93 -17.37 1.36
C THR A 280 -18.18 -16.42 2.27
N TYR A 281 -18.51 -16.39 3.56
CA TYR A 281 -17.74 -15.65 4.57
C TYR A 281 -16.30 -16.14 4.65
N LEU A 282 -16.05 -17.46 4.64
CA LEU A 282 -14.70 -18.01 4.71
C LEU A 282 -13.86 -17.65 3.46
N VAL A 283 -14.47 -17.73 2.27
CA VAL A 283 -13.80 -17.33 1.02
C VAL A 283 -13.43 -15.84 1.06
N PHE A 284 -14.36 -14.99 1.50
CA PHE A 284 -14.12 -13.56 1.61
C PHE A 284 -13.11 -13.23 2.73
N LEU A 285 -13.12 -13.98 3.83
CA LEU A 285 -12.15 -13.88 4.92
C LEU A 285 -10.73 -14.19 4.43
N GLN A 286 -10.57 -15.25 3.64
CA GLN A 286 -9.28 -15.61 3.04
C GLN A 286 -8.78 -14.52 2.09
N TYR A 287 -9.68 -13.92 1.30
CA TYR A 287 -9.31 -12.78 0.47
C TYR A 287 -8.92 -11.56 1.31
N CYS A 288 -9.67 -11.21 2.35
CA CYS A 288 -9.36 -10.11 3.26
C CYS A 288 -8.02 -10.29 3.97
N ARG A 289 -7.63 -11.54 4.27
CA ARG A 289 -6.29 -11.89 4.78
C ARG A 289 -5.21 -11.52 3.76
N LEU A 290 -5.33 -11.95 2.51
CA LEU A 290 -4.36 -11.63 1.44
C LEU A 290 -4.34 -10.13 1.08
N ALA A 291 -5.48 -9.46 1.18
CA ALA A 291 -5.61 -8.03 0.94
C ALA A 291 -5.14 -7.16 2.12
N LEU A 292 -4.74 -7.77 3.25
CA LEU A 292 -4.36 -7.09 4.51
C LEU A 292 -5.44 -6.14 5.05
N ARG A 293 -6.73 -6.51 4.87
CA ARG A 293 -7.94 -5.76 5.28
C ARG A 293 -8.89 -6.66 6.08
N LEU A 294 -8.32 -7.38 7.06
CA LEU A 294 -9.05 -8.36 7.87
C LEU A 294 -9.85 -7.70 9.01
N GLU A 295 -9.38 -6.55 9.48
CA GLU A 295 -9.88 -5.85 10.66
C GLU A 295 -11.34 -5.41 10.48
N GLU A 296 -11.70 -4.94 9.30
CA GLU A 296 -13.05 -4.52 8.92
C GLU A 296 -14.03 -5.69 8.99
N LEU A 297 -13.66 -6.82 8.37
CA LEU A 297 -14.50 -8.00 8.32
C LEU A 297 -14.68 -8.65 9.70
N LEU A 298 -13.61 -8.71 10.51
CA LEU A 298 -13.68 -9.22 11.88
C LEU A 298 -14.49 -8.31 12.81
N SER A 299 -14.36 -6.99 12.65
CA SER A 299 -15.16 -6.00 13.39
C SER A 299 -16.65 -6.14 13.05
N TRP A 300 -16.97 -6.25 11.76
CA TRP A 300 -18.32 -6.49 11.29
C TRP A 300 -18.88 -7.79 11.88
N LYS A 301 -18.13 -8.90 11.84
CA LYS A 301 -18.56 -10.19 12.40
C LYS A 301 -18.78 -10.13 13.92
N ALA A 302 -17.98 -9.33 14.63
CA ALA A 302 -18.16 -9.11 16.07
C ALA A 302 -19.47 -8.38 16.40
N ILE A 303 -19.85 -7.38 15.59
CA ILE A 303 -21.12 -6.67 15.72
C ILE A 303 -22.29 -7.59 15.35
N GLU A 304 -22.20 -8.33 14.23
CA GLU A 304 -23.25 -9.26 13.78
C GLU A 304 -23.53 -10.37 14.81
N ARG A 305 -22.50 -10.95 15.44
CA ARG A 305 -22.71 -11.93 16.52
C ARG A 305 -23.47 -11.32 17.70
N GLY A 306 -23.24 -10.04 17.96
CA GLY A 306 -23.92 -9.30 19.01
C GLY A 306 -25.34 -8.87 18.64
N THR A 307 -25.76 -8.86 17.37
CA THR A 307 -27.17 -8.60 17.02
C THR A 307 -28.10 -9.76 17.35
N ASN A 308 -27.57 -10.97 17.49
CA ASN A 308 -28.34 -12.16 17.90
C ASN A 308 -28.69 -12.18 19.39
N LYS A 309 -28.10 -11.27 20.19
CA LYS A 309 -28.37 -11.09 21.63
C LYS A 309 -28.65 -9.62 21.92
N PRO A 310 -29.47 -9.26 22.93
CA PRO A 310 -29.59 -7.87 23.31
C PRO A 310 -28.24 -7.33 23.78
N TRP A 311 -27.83 -6.16 23.26
CA TRP A 311 -26.63 -5.48 23.73
C TRP A 311 -26.83 -5.00 25.16
N THR A 312 -25.92 -5.36 26.07
CA THR A 312 -25.82 -4.79 27.42
C THR A 312 -24.70 -3.76 27.50
N LEU A 313 -24.71 -2.90 28.52
CA LEU A 313 -23.66 -1.91 28.75
C LEU A 313 -22.25 -2.55 28.80
N ARG A 314 -22.11 -3.68 29.51
CA ARG A 314 -20.86 -4.47 29.58
C ARG A 314 -20.41 -4.99 28.22
N SER A 315 -21.32 -5.57 27.44
CA SER A 315 -21.01 -6.09 26.11
C SER A 315 -20.68 -4.97 25.12
N GLY A 316 -21.34 -3.81 25.24
CA GLY A 316 -21.05 -2.61 24.46
C GLY A 316 -19.66 -2.05 24.73
N TRP A 317 -19.26 -1.97 26.01
CA TRP A 317 -17.89 -1.62 26.38
C TRP A 317 -16.86 -2.63 25.87
N LYS A 318 -17.16 -3.93 25.94
CA LYS A 318 -16.28 -4.98 25.41
C LYS A 318 -16.10 -4.86 23.89
N LEU A 319 -17.15 -4.48 23.16
CA LEU A 319 -17.07 -4.23 21.72
C LEU A 319 -16.28 -2.95 21.42
N TYR A 320 -16.53 -1.89 22.19
CA TYR A 320 -15.81 -0.61 22.09
C TYR A 320 -14.30 -0.82 22.28
N THR A 321 -13.87 -1.51 23.34
CA THR A 321 -12.45 -1.80 23.58
C THR A 321 -11.83 -2.71 22.52
N ARG A 322 -12.65 -3.54 21.86
CA ARG A 322 -12.17 -4.45 20.80
C ARG A 322 -12.06 -3.80 19.42
N CYS A 323 -12.91 -2.83 19.08
CA CYS A 323 -13.03 -2.31 17.71
C CYS A 323 -12.85 -0.77 17.56
N MET A 324 -12.96 0.01 18.64
CA MET A 324 -13.03 1.48 18.58
C MET A 324 -12.00 2.21 19.44
N ASP A 325 -11.53 1.60 20.52
CA ASP A 325 -10.48 2.16 21.37
C ASP A 325 -9.19 2.42 20.56
N PRO A 326 -8.40 3.48 20.83
CA PRO A 326 -7.12 3.69 20.15
C PRO A 326 -6.17 2.49 20.22
N SER A 327 -6.25 1.66 21.27
CA SER A 327 -5.46 0.43 21.40
C SER A 327 -6.20 -0.84 20.94
N ALA A 328 -7.42 -0.70 20.39
CA ALA A 328 -8.31 -1.79 20.07
C ALA A 328 -7.73 -2.71 18.98
N PRO A 329 -7.63 -4.04 19.18
CA PRO A 329 -7.00 -4.96 18.23
C PRO A 329 -7.67 -5.05 16.86
N LEU A 330 -8.93 -4.61 16.74
CA LEU A 330 -9.67 -4.53 15.47
C LEU A 330 -9.99 -3.08 15.09
N LEU A 331 -9.15 -2.12 15.48
CA LEU A 331 -9.39 -0.71 15.15
C LEU A 331 -9.40 -0.48 13.63
N THR A 332 -10.55 -0.08 13.10
CA THR A 332 -10.77 0.28 11.69
C THR A 332 -10.88 1.79 11.50
N HIS A 333 -10.86 2.25 10.24
CA HIS A 333 -11.13 3.66 9.92
C HIS A 333 -12.53 4.09 10.38
N ALA A 334 -13.56 3.30 10.07
CA ALA A 334 -14.93 3.52 10.56
C ALA A 334 -14.99 3.52 12.10
N GLY A 335 -14.34 2.56 12.77
CA GLY A 335 -14.27 2.51 14.23
C GLY A 335 -13.65 3.77 14.84
N ARG A 336 -12.59 4.31 14.24
CA ARG A 336 -11.94 5.55 14.67
C ARG A 336 -12.85 6.78 14.49
N ARG A 337 -13.62 6.83 13.40
CA ARG A 337 -14.60 7.89 13.11
C ARG A 337 -15.76 7.90 14.10
N TRP A 338 -16.31 6.74 14.43
CA TRP A 338 -17.45 6.59 15.34
C TRP A 338 -17.08 6.58 16.83
N ARG A 339 -15.79 6.43 17.14
CA ARG A 339 -15.25 6.43 18.52
C ARG A 339 -15.80 7.54 19.43
N PRO A 340 -15.72 8.84 19.10
CA PRO A 340 -16.18 9.90 20.00
C PRO A 340 -17.68 9.78 20.33
N TYR A 341 -18.49 9.39 19.35
CA TYR A 341 -19.93 9.21 19.52
C TYR A 341 -20.26 8.08 20.50
N TYR A 342 -19.68 6.90 20.29
CA TYR A 342 -19.93 5.75 21.16
C TYR A 342 -19.32 5.91 22.54
N MET A 343 -18.16 6.54 22.64
CA MET A 343 -17.53 6.87 23.93
C MET A 343 -18.45 7.76 24.77
N ALA A 344 -19.02 8.81 24.18
CA ALA A 344 -19.95 9.70 24.89
C ALA A 344 -21.19 8.94 25.37
N LYS A 345 -21.86 8.19 24.47
CA LYS A 345 -23.07 7.43 24.84
C LYS A 345 -22.84 6.39 25.92
N LEU A 346 -21.76 5.59 25.82
CA LEU A 346 -21.44 4.56 26.81
C LEU A 346 -21.06 5.16 28.16
N LYS A 347 -20.35 6.30 28.19
CA LYS A 347 -20.04 7.03 29.43
C LYS A 347 -21.29 7.61 30.08
N THR A 348 -22.18 8.25 29.30
CA THR A 348 -23.43 8.83 29.82
C THR A 348 -24.33 7.77 30.45
N SER A 349 -24.45 6.58 29.85
CA SER A 349 -25.19 5.47 30.44
C SER A 349 -24.59 4.99 31.75
N ARG A 350 -23.25 4.97 31.86
CA ARG A 350 -22.55 4.59 33.10
C ARG A 350 -22.69 5.63 34.21
N LEU A 351 -22.65 6.91 33.86
CA LEU A 351 -22.85 8.03 34.81
C LEU A 351 -24.27 8.07 35.39
N ARG A 352 -25.25 7.51 34.68
CA ARG A 352 -26.63 7.34 35.17
C ARG A 352 -26.80 6.17 36.16
N ILE A 353 -25.70 5.57 36.63
CA ILE A 353 -25.69 4.41 37.55
C ILE A 353 -26.57 3.26 37.01
N GLN A 354 -26.55 3.08 35.68
CA GLN A 354 -27.20 1.90 35.11
C GLN A 354 -26.38 0.65 35.45
N PRO A 355 -27.02 -0.46 35.84
CA PRO A 355 -26.32 -1.72 36.06
C PRO A 355 -25.60 -2.14 34.76
N ASP A 356 -24.49 -2.86 34.89
CA ASP A 356 -23.67 -3.28 33.74
C ASP A 356 -24.44 -4.18 32.74
N ASP A 357 -25.50 -4.84 33.22
CA ASP A 357 -26.40 -5.67 32.40
C ASP A 357 -27.59 -4.89 31.81
N ALA A 358 -27.63 -3.56 32.02
CA ALA A 358 -28.67 -2.72 31.44
C ALA A 358 -28.67 -2.83 29.91
N PRO A 359 -29.84 -3.06 29.29
CA PRO A 359 -29.95 -3.18 27.85
C PRO A 359 -29.70 -1.82 27.17
N LEU A 360 -28.87 -1.84 26.13
CA LEU A 360 -28.70 -0.74 25.20
C LEU A 360 -29.84 -0.75 24.16
N PRO A 361 -30.12 0.41 23.51
CA PRO A 361 -31.11 0.48 22.44
C PRO A 361 -30.88 -0.58 21.35
N ARG A 362 -31.98 -1.11 20.78
CA ARG A 362 -31.89 -1.97 19.60
C ARG A 362 -31.19 -1.21 18.46
N GLY A 363 -30.33 -1.91 17.72
CA GLY A 363 -29.56 -1.27 16.64
C GLY A 363 -28.49 -0.28 17.09
N PHE A 364 -28.07 -0.28 18.37
CA PHE A 364 -27.08 0.69 18.88
C PHE A 364 -25.81 0.79 18.01
N PHE A 365 -25.29 -0.34 17.53
CA PHE A 365 -24.10 -0.41 16.65
C PHE A 365 -24.42 -0.50 15.15
N GLU A 366 -25.68 -0.35 14.75
CA GLU A 366 -26.10 -0.45 13.35
C GLU A 366 -25.43 0.60 12.44
N PRO A 367 -25.27 1.88 12.83
CA PRO A 367 -24.54 2.86 12.00
C PRO A 367 -23.10 2.43 11.70
N LEU A 368 -22.39 1.92 12.71
CA LEU A 368 -21.03 1.40 12.53
C LEU A 368 -21.02 0.15 11.64
N MET A 369 -22.00 -0.75 11.78
CA MET A 369 -22.11 -1.94 10.95
C MET A 369 -22.31 -1.58 9.47
N THR A 370 -23.18 -0.60 9.19
CA THR A 370 -23.45 -0.11 7.83
C THR A 370 -22.22 0.51 7.20
N ASP A 371 -21.51 1.38 7.92
CA ASP A 371 -20.26 1.99 7.43
C ASP A 371 -19.17 0.94 7.14
N LEU A 372 -19.01 -0.07 8.01
CA LEU A 372 -18.05 -1.15 7.79
C LEU A 372 -18.37 -1.98 6.53
N VAL A 373 -19.64 -2.28 6.30
CA VAL A 373 -20.07 -2.99 5.07
C VAL A 373 -19.84 -2.11 3.86
N LEU A 374 -20.15 -0.82 3.95
CA LEU A 374 -19.97 0.12 2.85
C LEU A 374 -18.47 0.23 2.48
N ASP A 375 -17.58 0.33 3.47
CA ASP A 375 -16.13 0.32 3.26
C ASP A 375 -15.67 -0.97 2.57
N LEU A 376 -16.15 -2.14 3.01
CA LEU A 376 -15.83 -3.43 2.37
C LEU A 376 -16.37 -3.52 0.94
N TYR A 377 -17.61 -3.07 0.71
CA TYR A 377 -18.28 -3.11 -0.58
C TYR A 377 -17.61 -2.16 -1.58
N LEU A 378 -17.20 -0.98 -1.14
CA LEU A 378 -16.57 0.00 -2.00
C LEU A 378 -15.09 -0.34 -2.24
N ASP A 379 -14.34 -0.63 -1.20
CA ASP A 379 -12.88 -0.70 -1.32
C ASP A 379 -12.34 -2.11 -1.54
N VAL A 380 -13.04 -3.16 -1.10
CA VAL A 380 -12.52 -4.54 -1.13
C VAL A 380 -13.22 -5.37 -2.20
N LEU A 381 -14.55 -5.29 -2.32
CA LEU A 381 -15.34 -6.11 -3.24
C LEU A 381 -14.92 -5.98 -4.72
N PRO A 382 -14.67 -4.78 -5.29
CA PRO A 382 -14.34 -4.67 -6.72
C PRO A 382 -13.03 -5.39 -7.10
N TRP A 383 -12.13 -5.55 -6.12
CA TRP A 383 -10.90 -6.31 -6.29
C TRP A 383 -11.12 -7.79 -6.07
N PHE A 384 -11.95 -8.14 -5.08
CA PHE A 384 -12.38 -9.52 -4.86
C PHE A 384 -13.02 -10.11 -6.12
N GLU A 385 -13.93 -9.36 -6.78
CA GLU A 385 -14.61 -9.77 -8.02
C GLU A 385 -13.66 -10.15 -9.16
N ARG A 386 -12.47 -9.57 -9.19
CA ARG A 386 -11.44 -9.81 -10.21
C ARG A 386 -10.46 -10.92 -9.83
N HIS A 387 -10.48 -11.33 -8.57
CA HIS A 387 -9.63 -12.38 -8.03
C HIS A 387 -10.25 -13.75 -8.29
N SER A 388 -9.44 -14.82 -8.32
CA SER A 388 -9.94 -16.19 -8.52
C SER A 388 -10.98 -16.59 -7.46
N LEU A 389 -10.76 -16.18 -6.21
CA LEU A 389 -11.70 -16.35 -5.10
C LEU A 389 -13.03 -15.58 -5.29
N GLY A 390 -13.05 -14.56 -6.15
CA GLY A 390 -14.24 -13.77 -6.48
C GLY A 390 -15.33 -14.53 -7.22
N LEU A 391 -15.02 -15.69 -7.79
CA LEU A 391 -15.99 -16.57 -8.45
C LEU A 391 -17.18 -16.89 -7.53
N ALA A 392 -16.92 -17.09 -6.23
CA ALA A 392 -17.97 -17.32 -5.23
C ALA A 392 -19.01 -16.19 -5.14
N TRP A 393 -18.58 -14.94 -5.35
CA TRP A 393 -19.50 -13.81 -5.39
C TRP A 393 -20.31 -13.77 -6.69
N HIS A 394 -19.67 -14.03 -7.83
CA HIS A 394 -20.37 -14.09 -9.13
C HIS A 394 -21.44 -15.18 -9.13
N GLU A 395 -21.13 -16.38 -8.62
CA GLU A 395 -22.09 -17.48 -8.47
C GLU A 395 -23.24 -17.11 -7.53
N PHE A 396 -22.93 -16.53 -6.38
CA PHE A 396 -23.94 -16.10 -5.42
C PHE A 396 -24.88 -15.04 -6.02
N ARG A 397 -24.32 -14.03 -6.70
CA ARG A 397 -25.09 -12.96 -7.34
C ARG A 397 -25.98 -13.51 -8.44
N PHE A 398 -25.43 -14.36 -9.32
CA PHE A 398 -26.18 -15.01 -10.38
C PHE A 398 -27.38 -15.80 -9.82
N TYR A 399 -27.15 -16.61 -8.79
CA TYR A 399 -28.20 -17.42 -8.18
C TYR A 399 -29.31 -16.55 -7.56
N ASN A 400 -28.98 -15.49 -6.84
CA ASN A 400 -29.98 -14.63 -6.18
C ASN A 400 -30.75 -13.74 -7.17
N VAL A 401 -30.12 -13.26 -8.24
CA VAL A 401 -30.79 -12.45 -9.28
C VAL A 401 -31.73 -13.32 -10.13
N HIS A 402 -31.32 -14.51 -10.53
CA HIS A 402 -32.17 -15.38 -11.35
C HIS A 402 -33.29 -16.09 -10.57
N THR A 403 -33.08 -16.41 -9.29
CA THR A 403 -34.17 -16.96 -8.45
C THR A 403 -35.25 -15.91 -8.16
N THR A 404 -34.88 -14.65 -7.96
CA THR A 404 -35.86 -13.55 -7.78
C THR A 404 -36.62 -13.22 -9.06
N GLN A 405 -35.98 -13.33 -10.24
CA GLN A 405 -36.69 -13.19 -11.52
C GLN A 405 -37.66 -14.35 -11.80
N ARG A 406 -37.29 -15.60 -11.48
CA ARG A 406 -38.17 -16.77 -11.67
C ARG A 406 -39.43 -16.69 -10.81
N THR A 407 -39.32 -16.27 -9.55
CA THR A 407 -40.50 -16.12 -8.66
C THR A 407 -41.41 -14.97 -9.08
N GLN A 408 -40.88 -13.86 -9.60
CA GLN A 408 -41.70 -12.77 -10.16
C GLN A 408 -42.38 -13.15 -11.48
N SER A 409 -41.71 -13.94 -12.33
CA SER A 409 -42.31 -14.45 -13.57
C SER A 409 -43.40 -15.51 -13.32
N GLY A 410 -43.23 -16.37 -12.30
CA GLY A 410 -44.26 -17.34 -11.89
C GLY A 410 -45.49 -16.70 -11.24
N ALA A 411 -45.30 -15.61 -10.48
CA ALA A 411 -46.42 -14.86 -9.88
C ALA A 411 -47.23 -14.07 -10.91
N ARG A 412 -46.63 -13.63 -12.02
CA ARG A 412 -47.34 -12.95 -13.13
C ARG A 412 -48.11 -13.88 -14.07
N VAL A 413 -47.90 -15.20 -14.01
CA VAL A 413 -48.62 -16.16 -14.86
C VAL A 413 -49.99 -16.57 -14.28
N SER A 414 -50.32 -16.20 -13.04
CA SER A 414 -51.67 -16.45 -12.48
C SER A 414 -52.68 -15.32 -12.68
N GLY A 415 -52.30 -14.22 -13.33
CA GLY A 415 -53.19 -13.07 -13.55
C GLY A 415 -52.93 -12.39 -14.88
N SER A 416 -53.89 -12.53 -15.80
CA SER A 416 -54.05 -11.75 -17.04
C SER A 416 -53.43 -12.34 -18.31
N ARG A 417 -54.30 -12.98 -19.10
CA ARG A 417 -54.19 -13.05 -20.56
C ARG A 417 -54.09 -11.63 -21.12
N ARG A 418 -52.91 -11.23 -21.60
CA ARG A 418 -52.73 -10.52 -22.88
C ARG A 418 -51.25 -10.49 -23.24
N SER A 419 -50.99 -10.95 -24.45
CA SER A 419 -49.70 -11.02 -25.12
C SER A 419 -49.04 -9.64 -25.28
N SER A 420 -47.81 -9.52 -24.79
CA SER A 420 -46.75 -8.81 -25.52
C SER A 420 -45.45 -9.57 -25.31
N PHE A 421 -45.06 -10.26 -26.38
CA PHE A 421 -43.81 -10.96 -26.54
C PHE A 421 -42.70 -9.89 -26.61
N VAL A 422 -41.96 -9.67 -25.51
CA VAL A 422 -40.67 -8.99 -25.59
C VAL A 422 -39.62 -10.08 -25.74
N ILE A 423 -39.28 -10.33 -27.00
CA ILE A 423 -38.14 -11.15 -27.39
C ILE A 423 -36.90 -10.42 -26.89
N SER A 424 -36.32 -10.90 -25.79
CA SER A 424 -34.92 -10.58 -25.49
C SER A 424 -34.08 -11.19 -26.60
N SER A 425 -33.41 -10.34 -27.36
CA SER A 425 -32.45 -10.70 -28.39
C SER A 425 -31.40 -11.69 -27.83
N PRO A 426 -31.05 -12.76 -28.55
CA PRO A 426 -30.04 -13.70 -28.12
C PRO A 426 -28.70 -12.98 -28.00
N LEU A 427 -27.98 -13.25 -26.90
CA LEU A 427 -26.62 -12.81 -26.66
C LEU A 427 -25.73 -13.20 -27.86
N GLU A 428 -24.97 -12.23 -28.39
CA GLU A 428 -23.93 -12.52 -29.39
C GLU A 428 -22.94 -13.53 -28.81
N PRO A 429 -22.61 -14.60 -29.55
CA PRO A 429 -21.63 -15.58 -29.11
C PRO A 429 -20.25 -14.94 -29.03
N ILE A 430 -19.59 -15.19 -27.89
CA ILE A 430 -18.20 -14.83 -27.62
C ILE A 430 -17.32 -15.43 -28.73
N PRO A 431 -16.50 -14.63 -29.45
CA PRO A 431 -15.55 -15.18 -30.39
C PRO A 431 -14.48 -15.96 -29.63
N VAL A 432 -14.56 -17.29 -29.72
CA VAL A 432 -13.47 -18.19 -29.38
C VAL A 432 -12.41 -18.00 -30.45
N SER A 433 -11.24 -17.49 -30.08
CA SER A 433 -10.08 -17.46 -30.97
C SER A 433 -9.73 -18.89 -31.36
N ARG A 434 -9.99 -19.27 -32.61
CA ARG A 434 -9.43 -20.47 -33.22
C ARG A 434 -7.93 -20.27 -33.32
N ASN A 435 -7.18 -21.22 -32.74
CA ASN A 435 -5.82 -21.49 -33.17
C ASN A 435 -5.88 -21.97 -34.61
N GLU A 436 -5.43 -21.14 -35.54
CA GLU A 436 -5.02 -21.54 -36.88
C GLU A 436 -3.53 -21.23 -36.96
N ASP A 437 -2.73 -22.27 -36.78
CA ASP A 437 -1.43 -22.44 -37.43
C ASP A 437 -1.15 -23.94 -37.41
N ASP A 438 -1.89 -24.64 -38.26
CA ASP A 438 -1.57 -25.99 -38.70
C ASP A 438 -1.91 -26.11 -40.20
N VAL A 439 -0.84 -26.38 -40.98
CA VAL A 439 -0.78 -27.04 -42.30
C VAL A 439 -0.77 -26.18 -43.59
N ALA A 440 0.47 -25.87 -44.01
CA ALA A 440 1.14 -26.22 -45.27
C ALA A 440 0.52 -25.86 -46.65
N THR A 441 1.28 -25.06 -47.40
CA THR A 441 1.82 -25.38 -48.75
C THR A 441 3.17 -24.69 -48.93
#